data_AF-A0A0P9LK81-F1
#
_entry.id   AF-A0A0P9LK81-F1
#
_cell.length_a   1.000
_cell.length_b   1.000
_cell.length_c   1.000
_cell.angle_alpha   90.00
_cell.angle_beta   90.00
_cell.angle_gamma   90.00
#
_symmetry.space_group_name_H-M   'P 1'
#
loop_
_entity.id
_entity.type
_entity.pdbx_description
1 polymer ?
#
loop_
_entity_poly.entity_id
_entity_poly.type
_entity_poly.pdbx_seq_one_letter_code
_entity_poly.pdbx_strand_id
1 'polypeptide(L)'
;MVEDIQIALLHARLESARMLASSIVDPISASLKLAEDIAAGDLTRQLQITGKDEAWCLMNSLNTLSNNLRDTIQQISGASAQQAHVARDVGRSLISIRNLAAQSSEGTRQTLEASNELAELAVNLNDLVLRFKT
;
A
#
# COMPACT_ATOMS: atom_id res chain seq x y z
N MET A 1 27.84 54.57 -39.36
CA MET A 1 27.64 53.34 -40.17
C MET A 1 28.26 52.11 -39.53
N VAL A 2 29.58 52.05 -39.29
CA VAL A 2 30.20 50.87 -38.64
C VAL A 2 29.79 50.74 -37.17
N GLU A 3 29.77 51.84 -36.41
CA GLU A 3 29.34 51.85 -35.00
C GLU A 3 27.87 51.44 -34.83
N ASP A 4 26.96 51.92 -35.69
CA ASP A 4 25.54 51.58 -35.64
C ASP A 4 25.29 50.07 -35.86
N ILE A 5 26.05 49.45 -36.76
CA ILE A 5 26.00 48.00 -37.02
C ILE A 5 26.53 47.22 -35.82
N GLN A 6 27.61 47.68 -35.18
CA GLN A 6 28.17 47.03 -33.99
C GLN A 6 27.19 47.06 -32.81
N ILE A 7 26.49 48.19 -32.60
CA ILE A 7 25.45 48.33 -31.56
C ILE A 7 24.28 47.38 -31.83
N ALA A 8 23.78 47.33 -33.07
CA ALA A 8 22.69 46.43 -33.44
C ALA A 8 23.06 44.94 -33.24
N LEU A 9 24.29 44.55 -33.58
CA LEU A 9 24.78 43.18 -33.37
C LEU A 9 24.94 42.85 -31.87
N LEU A 10 25.38 43.79 -31.04
CA LEU A 10 25.45 43.60 -29.59
C LEU A 10 24.06 43.38 -28.99
N HIS A 11 23.07 44.18 -29.39
CA HIS A 11 21.68 43.97 -28.96
C HIS A 11 21.14 42.61 -29.40
N ALA A 12 21.34 42.20 -30.65
CA ALA A 12 20.89 40.89 -31.13
C ALA A 12 21.53 39.72 -30.37
N ARG A 13 22.81 39.83 -30.02
CA ARG A 13 23.51 38.84 -29.19
C ARG A 13 22.97 38.79 -27.77
N LEU A 14 22.71 39.96 -27.16
CA LEU A 14 22.16 40.03 -25.81
C LEU A 14 20.76 39.43 -25.75
N GLU A 15 19.89 39.72 -26.73
CA GLU A 15 18.55 39.14 -26.76
C GLU A 15 18.60 37.63 -27.00
N SER A 16 19.45 37.16 -27.90
CA SER A 16 19.65 35.71 -28.13
C SER A 16 20.14 35.00 -26.87
N ALA A 17 21.10 35.59 -26.14
CA ALA A 17 21.60 35.06 -24.88
C ALA A 17 20.51 35.03 -23.80
N ARG A 18 19.68 36.08 -23.73
CA ARG A 18 18.55 36.14 -22.78
C ARG A 18 17.49 35.09 -23.10
N MET A 19 17.17 34.89 -24.39
CA MET A 19 16.24 33.85 -24.82
C MET A 19 16.76 32.45 -24.46
N LEU A 20 18.03 32.16 -24.75
CA LEU A 20 18.66 30.88 -24.38
C LEU A 20 18.71 30.65 -22.87
N ALA A 21 19.03 31.69 -22.09
CA ALA A 21 19.01 31.61 -20.64
C ALA A 21 17.61 31.26 -20.14
N SER A 22 16.56 31.94 -20.62
CA SER A 22 15.18 31.63 -20.23
C SER A 22 14.70 30.26 -20.71
N SER A 23 15.18 29.77 -21.86
CA SER A 23 14.78 28.47 -22.40
C SER A 23 15.50 27.28 -21.76
N ILE A 24 16.55 27.52 -20.97
CA ILE A 24 17.33 26.45 -20.31
C ILE A 24 17.30 26.60 -18.79
N VAL A 25 17.63 27.78 -18.26
CA VAL A 25 17.79 28.01 -16.82
C VAL A 25 16.46 27.92 -16.10
N ASP A 26 15.41 28.57 -16.60
CA ASP A 26 14.11 28.58 -15.93
C ASP A 26 13.49 27.17 -15.85
N PRO A 27 13.45 26.38 -16.94
CA PRO A 27 13.02 24.98 -16.89
C PRO A 27 13.83 24.09 -15.93
N ILE A 28 15.17 24.17 -15.96
CA ILE A 28 16.03 23.35 -15.10
C ILE A 28 15.84 23.72 -13.64
N SER A 29 15.73 25.02 -13.32
CA SER A 29 15.48 25.49 -11.96
C SER A 29 14.12 25.01 -11.45
N ALA A 30 13.08 25.07 -12.30
CA ALA A 30 11.75 24.54 -11.96
C ALA A 30 11.78 23.02 -11.75
N SER A 31 12.50 22.27 -12.61
CA SER A 31 12.71 20.83 -12.46
C SER A 31 13.42 20.47 -11.15
N LEU A 32 14.45 21.22 -10.78
CA LEU A 32 15.14 21.03 -9.50
C LEU A 32 14.18 21.25 -8.32
N LYS A 33 13.36 22.31 -8.38
CA LYS A 33 12.37 22.59 -7.34
C LYS A 33 11.34 21.46 -7.21
N LEU A 34 10.82 20.95 -8.32
CA LEU A 34 9.90 19.79 -8.26
C LEU A 34 10.60 18.56 -7.67
N ALA A 35 11.86 18.30 -8.02
CA ALA A 35 12.60 17.17 -7.46
C ALA A 35 12.80 17.31 -5.94
N GLU A 36 13.06 18.52 -5.44
CA GLU A 36 13.10 18.81 -4.00
C GLU A 36 11.72 18.56 -3.34
N ASP A 37 10.64 18.99 -3.98
CA ASP A 37 9.28 18.79 -3.47
C ASP A 37 8.94 17.28 -3.42
N ILE A 38 9.26 16.52 -4.47
CA ILE A 38 9.12 15.06 -4.52
C ILE A 38 9.94 14.41 -3.39
N ALA A 39 11.17 14.84 -3.17
CA ALA A 39 12.04 14.33 -2.11
C ALA A 39 11.51 14.67 -0.71
N ALA A 40 10.83 15.81 -0.55
CA ALA A 40 10.11 16.19 0.67
C ALA A 40 8.76 15.45 0.84
N GLY A 41 8.32 14.71 -0.18
CA GLY A 41 7.07 13.95 -0.19
C GLY A 41 5.86 14.73 -0.70
N ASP A 42 6.04 15.98 -1.16
CA ASP A 42 4.98 16.73 -1.82
C ASP A 42 4.91 16.34 -3.30
N LEU A 43 3.99 15.42 -3.60
CA LEU A 43 3.71 14.99 -4.96
C LEU A 43 2.57 15.79 -5.60
N THR A 44 2.08 16.89 -5.02
CA THR A 44 0.88 17.60 -5.56
C THR A 44 1.22 18.57 -6.69
N ARG A 45 2.46 19.04 -6.74
CA ARG A 45 2.93 20.03 -7.71
C ARG A 45 3.20 19.39 -9.07
N GLN A 46 2.92 20.15 -10.13
CA GLN A 46 3.17 19.76 -11.51
C GLN A 46 3.90 20.88 -12.24
N LEU A 47 4.88 20.51 -13.06
CA LEU A 47 5.56 21.43 -13.94
C LEU A 47 4.69 21.75 -15.14
N GLN A 48 4.59 23.03 -15.50
CA GLN A 48 3.99 23.45 -16.76
C GLN A 48 4.97 23.16 -17.89
N ILE A 49 4.62 22.21 -18.74
CA ILE A 49 5.48 21.75 -19.82
C ILE A 49 5.30 22.66 -21.04
N THR A 50 6.36 23.35 -21.45
CA THR A 50 6.39 24.18 -22.67
C THR A 50 7.66 23.85 -23.47
N GLY A 51 7.57 23.86 -24.81
CA GLY A 51 8.71 23.57 -25.69
C GLY A 51 8.70 22.14 -26.24
N LYS A 52 9.82 21.72 -26.85
CA LYS A 52 10.05 20.38 -27.44
C LYS A 52 11.53 19.95 -27.38
N ASP A 53 12.30 20.54 -26.47
CA ASP A 53 13.74 20.32 -26.31
C ASP A 53 14.07 19.35 -25.15
N GLU A 54 15.33 19.23 -24.80
CA GLU A 54 15.80 18.37 -23.72
C GLU A 54 15.26 18.81 -22.35
N ALA A 55 15.04 20.11 -22.15
CA ALA A 55 14.42 20.63 -20.93
C ALA A 55 12.96 20.17 -20.83
N TRP A 56 12.23 20.22 -21.94
CA TRP A 56 10.89 19.65 -22.04
C TRP A 56 10.88 18.15 -21.67
N CYS A 57 11.82 17.36 -22.20
CA CYS A 57 11.92 15.93 -21.91
C CYS A 57 12.15 15.66 -20.41
N LEU A 58 13.00 16.46 -19.76
CA LEU A 58 13.29 16.36 -18.33
C LEU A 58 12.05 16.68 -17.49
N MET A 59 11.40 17.82 -17.76
CA MET A 59 10.19 18.25 -17.05
C MET A 59 9.07 17.21 -17.17
N ASN A 60 8.87 16.68 -18.37
CA ASN A 60 7.88 15.63 -18.62
C ASN A 60 8.20 14.35 -17.84
N SER A 61 9.45 13.90 -17.85
CA SER A 61 9.88 12.71 -17.11
C SER A 61 9.69 12.86 -15.59
N LEU A 62 9.97 14.04 -15.03
CA LEU A 62 9.72 14.31 -13.60
C LEU A 62 8.23 14.34 -13.25
N ASN A 63 7.39 14.90 -14.11
CA ASN A 63 5.93 14.85 -13.92
C ASN A 63 5.42 13.40 -13.93
N THR A 64 5.89 12.58 -14.88
CA THR A 64 5.55 11.15 -14.92
C THR A 64 6.02 10.42 -13.67
N LEU A 65 7.25 10.68 -13.19
CA LEU A 65 7.77 10.11 -11.96
C LEU A 65 6.89 10.48 -10.75
N SER A 66 6.57 11.76 -10.59
CA SER A 66 5.71 12.25 -9.49
C SER A 66 4.34 11.57 -9.50
N ASN A 67 3.71 11.47 -10.68
CA ASN A 67 2.41 10.80 -10.82
C ASN A 67 2.51 9.31 -10.48
N ASN A 68 3.51 8.60 -10.99
CA ASN A 68 3.71 7.17 -10.69
C ASN A 68 3.95 6.91 -9.21
N LEU A 69 4.72 7.77 -8.53
CA LEU A 69 4.92 7.70 -7.09
C LEU A 69 3.61 7.92 -6.34
N ARG A 70 2.80 8.89 -6.77
CA ARG A 70 1.50 9.17 -6.15
C ARG A 70 0.57 7.97 -6.27
N ASP A 71 0.47 7.38 -7.46
CA ASP A 71 -0.36 6.21 -7.71
C ASP A 71 0.10 5.00 -6.89
N THR A 72 1.42 4.79 -6.79
CA THR A 72 2.01 3.73 -5.96
C THR A 72 1.64 3.91 -4.48
N ILE A 73 1.72 5.13 -3.95
CA ILE A 73 1.34 5.42 -2.57
C ILE A 73 -0.16 5.16 -2.34
N GLN A 74 -1.02 5.54 -3.28
CA GLN A 74 -2.46 5.26 -3.20
C GLN A 74 -2.73 3.75 -3.18
N GLN A 75 -2.06 2.97 -4.03
CA GLN A 75 -2.17 1.51 -4.03
C GLN A 75 -1.69 0.89 -2.72
N ILE A 76 -0.56 1.35 -2.17
CA ILE A 76 -0.05 0.88 -0.87
C ILE A 76 -1.04 1.19 0.25
N SER A 77 -1.63 2.40 0.25
CA SER A 77 -2.66 2.79 1.22
C SER A 77 -3.88 1.89 1.12
N GLY A 78 -4.35 1.60 -0.10
CA GLY A 78 -5.46 0.68 -0.35
C GLY A 78 -5.16 -0.75 0.13
N ALA A 79 -3.99 -1.27 -0.21
CA ALA A 79 -3.53 -2.59 0.22
C ALA A 79 -3.42 -2.69 1.76
N SER A 80 -2.91 -1.65 2.41
CA SER A 80 -2.80 -1.58 3.87
C SER A 80 -4.19 -1.59 4.54
N ALA A 81 -5.16 -0.87 3.97
CA ALA A 81 -6.54 -0.90 4.46
C ALA A 81 -7.17 -2.29 4.31
N GLN A 82 -6.92 -2.97 3.20
CA GLN A 82 -7.37 -4.35 2.98
C GLN A 82 -6.70 -5.32 3.96
N GLN A 83 -5.40 -5.19 4.20
CA GLN A 83 -4.68 -6.00 5.20
C GLN A 83 -5.25 -5.80 6.61
N ALA A 84 -5.56 -4.55 6.99
CA ALA A 84 -6.21 -4.26 8.27
C ALA A 84 -7.63 -4.86 8.37
N HIS A 85 -8.35 -4.95 7.26
CA HIS A 85 -9.62 -5.68 7.21
C HIS A 85 -9.41 -7.18 7.43
N VAL A 86 -8.53 -7.80 6.66
CA VAL A 86 -8.22 -9.24 6.76
C VAL A 86 -7.72 -9.60 8.16
N ALA A 87 -6.87 -8.78 8.78
CA ALA A 87 -6.39 -9.00 10.14
C ALA A 87 -7.54 -9.02 11.17
N ARG A 88 -8.55 -8.16 11.00
CA ARG A 88 -9.76 -8.18 11.85
C ARG A 88 -10.58 -9.46 11.66
N ASP A 89 -10.71 -9.95 10.42
CA ASP A 89 -11.44 -11.19 10.12
C ASP A 89 -10.72 -12.43 10.66
N VAL A 90 -9.39 -12.45 10.58
CA VAL A 90 -8.58 -13.49 11.23
C VAL A 90 -8.79 -13.45 12.74
N GLY A 91 -8.77 -12.26 13.35
CA GLY A 91 -9.06 -12.10 14.78
C GLY A 91 -10.43 -12.66 15.18
N ARG A 92 -11.48 -12.38 14.39
CA ARG A 92 -12.82 -12.95 14.61
C ARG A 92 -12.83 -14.47 14.47
N SER A 93 -12.15 -14.99 13.45
CA SER A 93 -12.03 -16.44 13.21
C SER A 93 -11.33 -17.15 14.37
N LEU A 94 -10.28 -16.55 14.94
CA LEU A 94 -9.58 -17.10 16.10
C LEU A 94 -10.47 -17.16 17.35
N ILE A 95 -11.31 -16.15 17.58
CA ILE A 95 -12.30 -16.18 18.67
C ILE A 95 -13.30 -17.32 18.45
N SER A 96 -13.79 -17.50 17.22
CA SER A 96 -14.70 -18.60 16.88
C SER A 96 -14.05 -19.97 17.13
N ILE A 97 -12.81 -20.17 16.66
CA ILE A 97 -12.04 -21.40 16.88
C ILE A 97 -11.85 -21.67 18.38
N ARG A 98 -11.50 -20.65 19.16
CA ARG A 98 -11.35 -20.78 20.62
C ARG A 98 -12.66 -21.22 21.27
N ASN A 99 -13.79 -20.64 20.90
CA ASN A 99 -15.10 -21.00 21.43
C ASN A 99 -15.47 -22.44 21.05
N LEU A 100 -15.24 -22.83 19.80
CA LEU A 100 -15.47 -24.20 19.33
C LEU A 100 -14.59 -25.21 20.07
N ALA A 101 -13.31 -24.89 20.32
CA ALA A 101 -12.42 -25.74 21.08
C ALA A 101 -12.90 -25.93 22.53
N ALA A 102 -13.37 -24.86 23.18
CA ALA A 102 -13.96 -24.95 24.51
C ALA A 102 -15.22 -25.83 24.52
N GLN A 103 -16.11 -25.64 23.53
CA GLN A 103 -17.31 -26.46 23.39
C GLN A 103 -16.98 -27.94 23.11
N SER A 104 -15.97 -28.22 22.29
CA SER A 104 -15.51 -29.59 22.02
C SER A 104 -14.96 -30.26 23.28
N SER A 105 -14.16 -29.54 24.07
CA SER A 105 -13.64 -30.06 25.34
C SER A 105 -14.76 -30.43 26.31
N GLU A 106 -15.79 -29.59 26.39
CA GLU A 106 -16.97 -29.86 27.21
C GLU A 106 -17.76 -31.07 26.68
N GLY A 107 -17.96 -31.18 25.35
CA GLY A 107 -18.61 -32.34 24.75
C GLY A 107 -17.85 -33.65 24.98
N THR A 108 -16.51 -33.62 24.95
CA THR A 108 -15.68 -34.77 25.32
C THR A 108 -15.88 -35.15 26.77
N ARG A 109 -15.93 -34.18 27.70
CA ARG A 109 -16.21 -34.44 29.12
C ARG A 109 -17.57 -35.12 29.30
N GLN A 110 -18.61 -34.63 28.64
CA GLN A 110 -19.95 -35.22 28.67
C GLN A 110 -19.97 -36.63 28.08
N THR A 111 -19.22 -36.88 27.01
CA THR A 111 -19.12 -38.22 26.40
C THR A 111 -18.43 -39.22 27.35
N LEU A 112 -17.40 -38.78 28.08
CA LEU A 112 -16.71 -39.59 29.08
C LEU A 112 -17.65 -39.95 30.25
N GLU A 113 -18.43 -38.97 30.73
CA GLU A 113 -19.44 -39.18 31.77
C GLU A 113 -20.48 -40.22 31.32
N ALA A 114 -21.07 -40.05 30.13
CA ALA A 114 -22.02 -41.01 29.57
C ALA A 114 -21.40 -42.41 29.37
N SER A 115 -20.14 -42.48 28.96
CA SER A 115 -19.43 -43.76 28.78
C SER A 115 -19.24 -44.49 30.12
N ASN A 116 -18.94 -43.75 31.19
CA ASN A 116 -18.84 -44.33 32.53
C ASN A 116 -20.19 -44.84 33.03
N GLU A 117 -21.28 -44.06 32.85
CA GLU A 117 -22.64 -44.49 33.19
C GLU A 117 -23.06 -45.75 32.42
N LEU A 118 -22.77 -45.81 31.12
CA LEU A 118 -23.03 -46.99 30.29
C LEU A 118 -22.24 -48.21 30.74
N ALA A 119 -20.97 -48.03 31.14
CA ALA A 119 -20.15 -49.12 31.66
C ALA A 119 -20.70 -49.66 32.98
N GLU A 120 -21.15 -48.79 33.89
CA GLU A 120 -21.81 -49.17 35.14
C GLU A 120 -23.11 -49.93 34.88
N LEU A 121 -23.97 -49.43 33.97
CA LEU A 121 -25.20 -50.11 33.58
C LEU A 121 -24.93 -51.49 32.98
N ALA A 122 -23.91 -51.62 32.12
CA ALA A 122 -23.53 -52.90 31.52
C ALA A 122 -23.08 -53.92 32.58
N VAL A 123 -22.30 -53.49 33.58
CA VAL A 123 -21.92 -54.33 34.73
C VAL A 123 -23.14 -54.79 35.53
N ASN A 124 -24.05 -53.86 35.84
CA ASN A 124 -25.27 -54.15 36.59
C ASN A 124 -26.19 -55.13 35.83
N LEU A 125 -26.34 -54.96 34.52
CA LEU A 125 -27.10 -55.89 33.67
C LEU A 125 -26.45 -57.28 33.62
N ASN A 126 -25.12 -57.36 33.55
CA ASN A 126 -24.40 -58.62 33.58
C ASN A 126 -24.62 -59.37 34.91
N ASP A 127 -24.61 -58.67 36.05
CA ASP A 127 -24.93 -59.27 37.36
C ASP A 127 -26.36 -59.82 37.41
N LEU A 128 -27.34 -59.07 36.89
CA LEU A 128 -28.74 -59.50 36.86
C LEU A 128 -28.92 -60.77 36.02
N VAL A 129 -28.28 -60.87 34.86
CA VAL A 129 -28.33 -62.07 34.00
C VAL A 129 -27.69 -63.28 34.68
N LEU A 130 -26.58 -63.09 35.40
CA LEU A 130 -25.93 -64.17 36.16
C LEU A 130 -26.84 -64.73 37.25
N ARG A 131 -27.61 -63.87 37.94
CA ARG A 131 -28.59 -64.29 38.98
C ARG A 131 -29.75 -65.11 38.42
N PHE A 132 -30.15 -64.91 37.16
CA PHE A 132 -31.21 -65.68 36.51
C PHE A 132 -30.75 -67.02 35.95
N LYS A 133 -29.43 -67.24 35.79
CA LYS A 133 -28.86 -68.48 35.24
C LYS A 133 -28.67 -69.58 36.31
N THR A 134 -28.79 -69.24 37.59
CA THR A 134 -28.92 -70.15 38.73
C THR A 134 -30.38 -70.44 39.05
#